data_AF-A0A177Y8P7-F1
#
_entry.id   AF-A0A177Y8P7-F1
#
_cell.length_a   1.000
_cell.length_b   1.000
_cell.length_c   1.000
_cell.angle_alpha   90.00
_cell.angle_beta   90.00
_cell.angle_gamma   90.00
#
_symmetry.space_group_name_H-M   'P 1'
#
loop_
_entity.id
_entity.type
_entity.pdbx_description
1 polymer ?
#
loop_
_entity_poly.entity_id
_entity_poly.type
_entity_poly.pdbx_seq_one_letter_code
_entity_poly.pdbx_strand_id
1 'polypeptide(L)'
;MSIRRVRAGNMSRTTASVAALSAAIMCAGMSVASAQPAEEPAPPAVVTEDGTEVVPPEGSEEERPKAEEQGIERPDISEVPSEARSTYDPESETVGYGPVQKNFIAGFLYNIVHPDVAPQGANDWNCKPTEAHPNPVVLLHGTWENAYNNFARLSPALKEAGHCVFALNYGDTDSSGLGHVKSIRGTGPVAESAKEIATYVDAVLARTGADKVDIVGHSQGGLVTRQYLRFEGGANPADPSQNKVGTVVSVAGSNHGTTLVGIGSLGRTINNLGLNVLGLVGAIAGPAASDQVIDSPLVKALDAGGDTEPGIDYTVIGTRFDEVVTPYKTTFLTAGEGATVNNVLLQDGCGVDFSDHLSISVSPRAIGIIKNALDPEGTPASAIPCVWNGPVTGG
;
A
#
# COMPACT_ATOMS: atom_id res chain seq x y z
N MET A 1 -25.95 68.37 15.04
CA MET A 1 -26.91 69.45 14.67
C MET A 1 -26.72 69.75 13.18
N SER A 2 -27.74 69.47 12.35
CA SER A 2 -27.98 69.80 10.91
C SER A 2 -26.86 69.51 9.87
N ILE A 3 -26.91 68.53 8.95
CA ILE A 3 -27.80 68.25 7.77
C ILE A 3 -27.86 69.36 6.69
N ARG A 4 -27.35 69.03 5.49
CA ARG A 4 -27.84 69.31 4.10
C ARG A 4 -27.25 68.20 3.19
N ARG A 5 -27.98 67.20 2.65
CA ARG A 5 -28.85 67.13 1.43
C ARG A 5 -28.24 67.83 0.20
N VAL A 6 -28.08 67.21 -0.98
CA VAL A 6 -29.07 66.71 -1.99
C VAL A 6 -28.31 65.75 -2.98
N ARG A 7 -28.73 64.49 -3.25
CA ARG A 7 -29.58 63.94 -4.37
C ARG A 7 -29.08 64.31 -5.79
N ALA A 8 -29.13 63.54 -6.89
CA ALA A 8 -29.72 62.27 -7.36
C ALA A 8 -28.97 61.94 -8.71
N GLY A 9 -29.06 60.81 -9.42
CA GLY A 9 -29.98 59.67 -9.38
C GLY A 9 -29.68 58.62 -10.47
N ASN A 10 -30.61 57.65 -10.52
CA ASN A 10 -30.93 56.62 -11.53
C ASN A 10 -29.87 55.54 -11.89
N MET A 11 -30.08 54.26 -11.52
CA MET A 11 -31.02 53.27 -12.08
C MET A 11 -30.84 52.98 -13.57
N SER A 12 -30.26 51.83 -13.92
CA SER A 12 -31.03 50.70 -14.48
C SER A 12 -30.19 49.42 -14.54
N ARG A 13 -30.87 48.31 -14.26
CA ARG A 13 -30.47 46.90 -14.42
C ARG A 13 -30.30 46.55 -15.90
N THR A 14 -29.39 45.63 -16.23
CA THR A 14 -29.75 44.39 -16.97
C THR A 14 -28.66 43.31 -16.84
N THR A 15 -29.13 42.08 -16.89
CA THR A 15 -28.53 40.75 -16.73
C THR A 15 -27.67 40.25 -17.90
N ALA A 16 -26.84 39.25 -17.57
CA ALA A 16 -26.37 38.12 -18.38
C ALA A 16 -25.32 38.37 -19.49
N SER A 17 -24.16 37.72 -19.38
CA SER A 17 -23.88 36.44 -20.05
C SER A 17 -22.41 36.02 -19.90
N VAL A 18 -22.23 34.76 -19.55
CA VAL A 18 -21.00 33.97 -19.61
C VAL A 18 -20.74 33.59 -21.08
N ALA A 19 -19.54 33.87 -21.62
CA ALA A 19 -18.82 33.04 -22.61
C ALA A 19 -17.63 33.78 -23.24
N ALA A 20 -16.62 32.98 -23.61
CA ALA A 20 -15.52 33.25 -24.54
C ALA A 20 -14.28 33.99 -24.01
N LEU A 21 -13.28 33.21 -23.59
CA LEU A 21 -11.89 33.57 -23.84
C LEU A 21 -11.14 32.33 -24.36
N SER A 22 -11.14 32.19 -25.69
CA SER A 22 -10.28 31.28 -26.43
C SER A 22 -9.23 32.11 -27.19
N ALA A 23 -8.02 31.54 -27.26
CA ALA A 23 -6.93 31.83 -28.18
C ALA A 23 -6.06 33.08 -27.93
N ALA A 24 -4.86 32.86 -27.36
CA ALA A 24 -3.59 33.44 -27.84
C ALA A 24 -2.38 32.76 -27.17
N ILE A 25 -1.81 31.72 -27.81
CA ILE A 25 -0.39 31.38 -27.64
C ILE A 25 0.15 31.10 -29.05
N MET A 26 1.00 32.01 -29.54
CA MET A 26 1.79 31.82 -30.76
C MET A 26 3.25 31.53 -30.38
N CYS A 27 3.73 30.39 -30.87
CA CYS A 27 5.05 30.11 -31.44
C CYS A 27 6.32 30.30 -30.59
N ALA A 28 6.85 29.17 -30.11
CA ALA A 28 8.27 28.87 -30.14
C ALA A 28 8.45 27.42 -30.65
N GLY A 29 9.41 27.21 -31.56
CA GLY A 29 9.43 26.12 -32.55
C GLY A 29 9.63 24.70 -32.03
N MET A 30 9.03 23.76 -32.76
CA MET A 30 9.16 22.32 -32.62
C MET A 30 10.34 21.79 -33.44
N SER A 31 11.25 21.05 -32.79
CA SER A 31 12.00 19.97 -33.45
C SER A 31 11.11 18.74 -33.45
N VAL A 32 10.82 18.20 -34.64
CA VAL A 32 9.92 17.06 -34.82
C VAL A 32 10.70 15.76 -34.59
N ALA A 33 10.51 15.14 -33.42
CA ALA A 33 10.69 13.70 -33.30
C ALA A 33 9.37 13.03 -33.71
N SER A 34 9.41 12.17 -34.72
CA SER A 34 8.24 11.43 -35.20
C SER A 34 7.84 10.39 -34.15
N ALA A 35 6.85 10.72 -33.32
CA ALA A 35 6.15 9.72 -32.52
C ALA A 35 5.27 8.86 -33.44
N GLN A 36 5.41 7.54 -33.38
CA GLN A 36 4.42 6.64 -33.96
C GLN A 36 3.06 6.89 -33.30
N PRO A 37 1.94 6.82 -34.04
CA PRO A 37 0.61 6.92 -33.44
C PRO A 37 0.42 5.76 -32.45
N ALA A 38 0.15 6.09 -31.19
CA ALA A 38 -0.25 5.11 -30.19
C ALA A 38 -1.54 4.41 -30.68
N GLU A 39 -1.57 3.09 -30.56
CA GLU A 39 -2.80 2.31 -30.72
C GLU A 39 -3.86 2.80 -29.74
N GLU A 40 -5.11 2.81 -30.19
CA GLU A 40 -6.26 3.23 -29.39
C GLU A 40 -6.32 2.36 -28.12
N PRO A 41 -6.45 2.95 -26.92
CA PRO A 41 -6.41 2.18 -25.67
C PRO A 41 -7.50 1.12 -25.69
N ALA A 42 -7.14 -0.12 -25.31
CA ALA A 42 -8.08 -1.22 -25.20
C ALA A 42 -9.27 -0.80 -24.32
N PRO A 43 -10.50 -1.17 -24.69
CA PRO A 43 -11.68 -0.84 -23.90
C PRO A 43 -11.54 -1.43 -22.49
N PRO A 44 -12.00 -0.71 -21.45
CA PRO A 44 -11.88 -1.17 -20.07
C PRO A 44 -12.66 -2.47 -19.87
N ALA A 45 -12.14 -3.35 -19.01
CA ALA A 45 -12.85 -4.55 -18.60
C ALA A 45 -14.21 -4.17 -18.01
N VAL A 46 -15.25 -4.92 -18.37
CA VAL A 46 -16.63 -4.63 -17.98
C VAL A 46 -17.01 -5.54 -16.82
N VAL A 47 -17.57 -4.97 -15.77
CA VAL A 47 -18.09 -5.73 -14.63
C VAL A 47 -19.50 -6.22 -14.99
N THR A 48 -19.80 -7.48 -14.67
CA THR A 48 -21.16 -8.04 -14.82
C THR A 48 -22.20 -7.16 -14.12
N GLU A 49 -23.45 -7.19 -14.59
CA GLU A 49 -24.54 -6.36 -14.02
C GLU A 49 -24.77 -6.61 -12.52
N ASP A 50 -24.36 -7.77 -11.99
CA ASP A 50 -24.44 -8.11 -10.56
C ASP A 50 -23.18 -7.73 -9.75
N GLY A 51 -22.16 -7.17 -10.39
CA GLY A 51 -20.93 -6.71 -9.74
C GLY A 51 -19.97 -7.83 -9.31
N THR A 52 -20.21 -9.08 -9.71
CA THR A 52 -19.52 -10.25 -9.14
C THR A 52 -18.33 -10.74 -9.97
N GLU A 53 -18.28 -10.42 -11.25
CA GLU A 53 -17.29 -10.94 -12.19
C GLU A 53 -16.82 -9.84 -13.15
N VAL A 54 -15.51 -9.82 -13.44
CA VAL A 54 -14.92 -8.95 -14.45
C VAL A 54 -14.84 -9.75 -15.73
N VAL A 55 -15.59 -9.35 -16.75
CA VAL A 55 -15.53 -9.96 -18.08
C VAL A 55 -14.39 -9.28 -18.83
N PRO A 56 -13.28 -10.00 -19.12
CA PRO A 56 -12.23 -9.45 -19.94
C PRO A 56 -12.74 -9.25 -21.38
N PRO A 57 -12.17 -8.32 -22.16
CA PRO A 57 -12.60 -8.09 -23.54
C PRO A 57 -12.52 -9.39 -24.38
N GLU A 58 -13.51 -9.60 -25.25
CA GLU A 58 -13.60 -10.80 -26.12
C GLU A 58 -12.30 -11.03 -26.89
N GLY A 59 -11.75 -12.26 -26.79
CA GLY A 59 -10.51 -12.69 -27.44
C GLY A 59 -9.30 -12.94 -26.54
N SER A 60 -9.44 -12.84 -25.20
CA SER A 60 -8.33 -12.93 -24.23
C SER A 60 -8.09 -14.31 -23.61
N GLU A 61 -8.87 -15.33 -23.98
CA GLU A 61 -8.73 -16.70 -23.44
C GLU A 61 -7.86 -17.64 -24.28
N GLU A 62 -7.55 -17.33 -25.55
CA GLU A 62 -6.63 -18.15 -26.35
C GLU A 62 -5.20 -17.61 -26.26
N GLU A 63 -4.34 -18.37 -25.56
CA GLU A 63 -2.88 -18.26 -25.46
C GLU A 63 -2.33 -16.82 -25.42
N ARG A 64 -2.24 -16.26 -24.21
CA ARG A 64 -1.51 -15.00 -23.97
C ARG A 64 -0.04 -15.23 -24.35
N PRO A 65 0.50 -14.50 -25.35
CA PRO A 65 1.89 -14.65 -25.75
C PRO A 65 2.81 -14.23 -24.60
N LYS A 66 3.95 -14.92 -24.43
CA LYS A 66 4.95 -14.56 -23.42
C LYS A 66 5.50 -13.16 -23.69
N ALA A 67 5.96 -12.44 -22.65
CA ALA A 67 6.48 -11.08 -22.78
C ALA A 67 7.63 -10.97 -23.83
N GLU A 68 8.43 -12.02 -23.97
CA GLU A 68 9.49 -12.10 -25.00
C GLU A 68 8.94 -12.18 -26.44
N GLU A 69 7.76 -12.78 -26.61
CA GLU A 69 7.08 -12.91 -27.91
C GLU A 69 6.38 -11.62 -28.34
N GLN A 70 6.20 -10.68 -27.39
CA GLN A 70 5.62 -9.36 -27.63
C GLN A 70 6.66 -8.27 -27.86
N GLY A 71 7.96 -8.62 -27.92
CA GLY A 71 9.04 -7.65 -28.13
C GLY A 71 9.23 -6.67 -26.96
N ILE A 72 8.69 -7.00 -25.77
CA ILE A 72 8.89 -6.23 -24.55
C ILE A 72 10.27 -6.62 -24.01
N GLU A 73 11.28 -5.79 -24.30
CA GLU A 73 12.59 -5.95 -23.67
C GLU A 73 12.50 -5.68 -22.16
N ARG A 74 13.20 -6.51 -21.38
CA ARG A 74 13.42 -6.25 -19.95
C ARG A 74 14.02 -4.86 -19.82
N PRO A 75 13.45 -3.94 -19.00
CA PRO A 75 14.01 -2.62 -18.84
C PRO A 75 15.46 -2.72 -18.40
N ASP A 76 16.37 -2.07 -19.14
CA ASP A 76 17.75 -1.93 -18.71
C ASP A 76 17.81 -0.89 -17.58
N ILE A 77 17.78 -1.38 -16.35
CA ILE A 77 17.81 -0.57 -15.12
C ILE A 77 19.22 -0.10 -14.75
N SER A 78 20.24 -0.34 -15.59
CA SER A 78 21.62 0.06 -15.30
C SER A 78 21.88 1.56 -15.47
N GLU A 79 20.96 2.31 -16.11
CA GLU A 79 21.12 3.75 -16.37
C GLU A 79 20.35 4.67 -15.42
N VAL A 80 19.63 4.13 -14.43
CA VAL A 80 19.04 4.98 -13.36
C VAL A 80 20.17 5.40 -12.41
N PRO A 81 20.42 6.71 -12.20
CA PRO A 81 21.54 7.15 -11.37
C PRO A 81 21.47 6.52 -9.97
N SER A 82 22.49 5.73 -9.64
CA SER A 82 22.65 5.04 -8.35
C SER A 82 22.93 5.96 -7.16
N GLU A 83 22.68 7.26 -7.29
CA GLU A 83 22.96 8.28 -6.28
C GLU A 83 21.80 9.27 -6.13
N ALA A 84 20.61 8.79 -5.78
CA ALA A 84 19.88 9.50 -4.76
C ALA A 84 20.57 9.16 -3.44
N ARG A 85 21.49 10.02 -2.97
CA ARG A 85 21.98 9.93 -1.59
C ARG A 85 20.80 10.19 -0.69
N SER A 86 20.14 9.12 -0.29
CA SER A 86 19.08 9.17 0.68
C SER A 86 19.68 9.72 1.97
N THR A 87 19.11 10.81 2.47
CA THR A 87 19.34 11.27 3.85
C THR A 87 18.58 10.39 4.85
N TYR A 88 17.98 9.30 4.35
CA TYR A 88 17.30 8.24 5.07
C TYR A 88 18.26 7.52 6.01
N ASP A 89 18.06 7.77 7.29
CA ASP A 89 18.63 6.98 8.37
C ASP A 89 17.51 6.09 8.92
N PRO A 90 17.54 4.77 8.66
CA PRO A 90 16.57 3.81 9.18
C PRO A 90 16.32 3.95 10.68
N GLU A 91 17.36 4.30 11.46
CA GLU A 91 17.25 4.30 12.92
C GLU A 91 16.53 5.52 13.50
N SER A 92 16.46 6.62 12.74
CA SER A 92 15.90 7.90 13.23
C SER A 92 14.61 8.32 12.53
N GLU A 93 14.06 7.46 11.67
CA GLU A 93 12.85 7.74 10.91
C GLU A 93 11.61 8.03 11.77
N THR A 94 11.49 7.33 12.90
CA THR A 94 10.41 7.55 13.88
C THR A 94 10.99 7.98 15.22
N VAL A 95 10.27 8.84 15.93
CA VAL A 95 10.70 9.45 17.18
C VAL A 95 9.66 9.20 18.27
N GLY A 96 10.06 8.46 19.29
CA GLY A 96 9.19 8.11 20.41
C GLY A 96 8.02 7.22 20.00
N TYR A 97 7.01 7.15 20.86
CA TYR A 97 5.90 6.20 20.70
C TYR A 97 4.55 6.89 20.87
N GLY A 98 3.60 6.60 19.98
CA GLY A 98 2.20 6.93 20.20
C GLY A 98 1.49 5.91 21.10
N PRO A 99 0.25 6.18 21.53
CA PRO A 99 -0.55 5.24 22.32
C PRO A 99 -1.04 4.04 21.49
N VAL A 100 -1.38 2.93 22.17
CA VAL A 100 -2.09 1.81 21.54
C VAL A 100 -3.47 2.27 21.08
N GLN A 101 -3.86 1.90 19.85
CA GLN A 101 -5.17 2.24 19.29
C GLN A 101 -5.91 0.98 18.91
N LYS A 102 -7.13 0.82 19.42
CA LYS A 102 -8.03 -0.28 19.03
C LYS A 102 -8.90 0.08 17.84
N ASN A 103 -8.91 1.36 17.48
CA ASN A 103 -9.75 1.94 16.48
C ASN A 103 -8.88 2.62 15.42
N PHE A 104 -9.08 2.27 14.16
CA PHE A 104 -8.26 2.79 13.05
C PHE A 104 -8.39 4.31 12.95
N ILE A 105 -9.61 4.86 13.02
CA ILE A 105 -9.85 6.31 12.95
C ILE A 105 -9.11 7.05 14.07
N ALA A 106 -9.12 6.52 15.29
CA ALA A 106 -8.41 7.13 16.42
C ALA A 106 -6.90 7.18 16.19
N GLY A 107 -6.30 6.09 15.66
CA GLY A 107 -4.89 6.08 15.27
C GLY A 107 -4.58 7.02 14.13
N PHE A 108 -5.46 7.06 13.11
CA PHE A 108 -5.34 7.95 11.97
C PHE A 108 -5.35 9.43 12.40
N LEU A 109 -6.33 9.85 13.19
CA LEU A 109 -6.44 11.23 13.69
C LEU A 109 -5.28 11.62 14.61
N TYR A 110 -4.77 10.68 15.42
CA TYR A 110 -3.61 10.93 16.27
C TYR A 110 -2.35 11.19 15.43
N ASN A 111 -2.16 10.42 14.36
CA ASN A 111 -1.05 10.60 13.42
C ASN A 111 -1.01 12.03 12.82
N ILE A 112 -2.16 12.63 12.48
CA ILE A 112 -2.22 13.97 11.87
C ILE A 112 -1.44 15.02 12.68
N VAL A 113 -1.45 14.90 14.01
CA VAL A 113 -0.73 15.80 14.93
C VAL A 113 0.60 15.23 15.43
N HIS A 114 0.84 13.93 15.24
CA HIS A 114 2.04 13.20 15.67
C HIS A 114 2.57 12.30 14.53
N PRO A 115 2.98 12.87 13.39
CA PRO A 115 3.23 12.08 12.18
C PRO A 115 4.53 11.27 12.21
N ASP A 116 5.44 11.61 13.13
CA ASP A 116 6.77 11.01 13.21
C ASP A 116 6.87 9.96 14.33
N VAL A 117 5.79 9.62 15.07
CA VAL A 117 5.90 8.64 16.16
C VAL A 117 5.90 7.20 15.64
N ALA A 118 6.54 6.29 16.37
CA ALA A 118 6.43 4.85 16.12
C ALA A 118 5.19 4.26 16.84
N PRO A 119 4.64 3.12 16.37
CA PRO A 119 3.73 2.32 17.18
C PRO A 119 4.49 1.71 18.38
N GLN A 120 3.80 1.52 19.50
CA GLN A 120 4.44 0.98 20.70
C GLN A 120 5.07 -0.39 20.45
N GLY A 121 6.30 -0.57 20.92
CA GLY A 121 7.02 -1.85 20.80
C GLY A 121 7.83 -2.01 19.52
N ALA A 122 7.68 -1.11 18.54
CA ALA A 122 8.52 -1.06 17.35
C ALA A 122 9.85 -0.33 17.60
N ASN A 123 10.82 -0.56 16.70
CA ASN A 123 12.02 0.27 16.52
C ASN A 123 12.91 0.36 17.77
N ASP A 124 12.90 -0.70 18.59
CA ASP A 124 13.96 -0.93 19.57
C ASP A 124 15.15 -1.54 18.84
N TRP A 125 16.04 -0.69 18.34
CA TRP A 125 17.28 -1.08 17.66
C TRP A 125 18.28 -1.80 18.58
N ASN A 126 18.01 -1.98 19.87
CA ASN A 126 18.81 -2.85 20.73
C ASN A 126 18.17 -4.25 20.91
N CYS A 127 16.99 -4.49 20.34
CA CYS A 127 16.30 -5.76 20.44
C CYS A 127 17.11 -6.89 19.78
N LYS A 128 17.17 -8.03 20.46
CA LYS A 128 17.81 -9.25 19.97
C LYS A 128 16.76 -10.36 19.84
N PRO A 129 16.57 -10.90 18.62
CA PRO A 129 15.70 -12.05 18.40
C PRO A 129 16.08 -13.23 19.28
N THR A 130 15.12 -14.09 19.58
CA THR A 130 15.29 -15.26 20.45
C THR A 130 15.24 -16.54 19.62
N GLU A 131 15.61 -17.69 20.18
CA GLU A 131 15.44 -18.96 19.46
C GLU A 131 13.97 -19.27 19.14
N ALA A 132 13.03 -18.82 19.97
CA ALA A 132 11.59 -18.98 19.72
C ALA A 132 11.07 -18.05 18.62
N HIS A 133 11.68 -16.87 18.48
CA HIS A 133 11.35 -15.87 17.45
C HIS A 133 12.65 -15.36 16.81
N PRO A 134 13.27 -16.15 15.92
CA PRO A 134 14.61 -15.85 15.39
C PRO A 134 14.61 -14.72 14.36
N ASN A 135 13.48 -14.49 13.69
CA ASN A 135 13.33 -13.43 12.70
C ASN A 135 12.68 -12.20 13.35
N PRO A 136 13.30 -11.00 13.28
CA PRO A 136 12.59 -9.76 13.59
C PRO A 136 11.49 -9.50 12.55
N VAL A 137 10.41 -8.86 12.99
CA VAL A 137 9.23 -8.57 12.16
C VAL A 137 9.30 -7.14 11.65
N VAL A 138 9.20 -6.95 10.34
CA VAL A 138 9.13 -5.65 9.67
C VAL A 138 7.69 -5.38 9.21
N LEU A 139 7.13 -4.24 9.62
CA LEU A 139 5.75 -3.83 9.33
C LEU A 139 5.72 -2.79 8.20
N LEU A 140 4.93 -3.04 7.15
CA LEU A 140 4.84 -2.19 5.95
C LEU A 140 3.42 -1.65 5.77
N HIS A 141 3.27 -0.34 5.94
CA HIS A 141 1.96 0.32 5.99
C HIS A 141 1.25 0.41 4.63
N GLY A 142 -0.04 0.79 4.61
CA GLY A 142 -0.80 0.99 3.38
C GLY A 142 -0.57 2.34 2.68
N THR A 143 -1.33 2.56 1.61
CA THR A 143 -1.37 3.83 0.87
C THR A 143 -1.94 4.94 1.75
N TRP A 144 -1.29 6.10 1.80
CA TRP A 144 -1.70 7.27 2.59
C TRP A 144 -1.75 7.03 4.11
N GLU A 145 -1.09 5.98 4.56
CA GLU A 145 -0.89 5.63 5.97
C GLU A 145 0.56 5.88 6.37
N ASN A 146 0.95 5.50 7.58
CA ASN A 146 2.33 5.54 8.07
C ASN A 146 2.56 4.46 9.14
N ALA A 147 3.79 4.34 9.64
CA ALA A 147 4.19 3.32 10.61
C ALA A 147 3.27 3.26 11.84
N TYR A 148 2.85 4.42 12.36
CA TYR A 148 2.04 4.46 13.58
C TYR A 148 0.57 4.16 13.33
N ASN A 149 -0.10 4.89 12.42
CA ASN A 149 -1.56 4.80 12.32
C ASN A 149 -2.02 3.40 11.90
N ASN A 150 -1.23 2.70 11.09
CA ASN A 150 -1.57 1.38 10.60
C ASN A 150 -1.30 0.27 11.64
N PHE A 151 -0.27 0.45 12.49
CA PHE A 151 0.22 -0.61 13.37
C PHE A 151 0.10 -0.33 14.87
N ALA A 152 -0.63 0.71 15.27
CA ALA A 152 -0.85 1.08 16.66
C ALA A 152 -1.54 0.00 17.52
N ARG A 153 -2.20 -1.01 16.91
CA ARG A 153 -2.70 -2.21 17.61
C ARG A 153 -1.79 -3.43 17.45
N LEU A 154 -1.27 -3.64 16.23
CA LEU A 154 -0.52 -4.84 15.86
C LEU A 154 0.86 -4.87 16.54
N SER A 155 1.64 -3.79 16.42
CA SER A 155 3.01 -3.74 16.93
C SER A 155 3.13 -4.07 18.42
N PRO A 156 2.35 -3.48 19.34
CA PRO A 156 2.45 -3.85 20.75
C PRO A 156 2.00 -5.29 21.00
N ALA A 157 1.05 -5.82 20.23
CA ALA A 157 0.61 -7.20 20.36
C ALA A 157 1.70 -8.20 19.93
N LEU A 158 2.48 -7.88 18.89
CA LEU A 158 3.63 -8.69 18.47
C LEU A 158 4.79 -8.58 19.46
N LYS A 159 5.04 -7.37 20.00
CA LYS A 159 6.06 -7.17 21.04
C LYS A 159 5.72 -7.97 22.31
N GLU A 160 4.45 -7.97 22.72
CA GLU A 160 3.97 -8.77 23.85
C GLU A 160 4.12 -10.28 23.59
N ALA A 161 3.99 -10.71 22.33
CA ALA A 161 4.26 -12.08 21.91
C ALA A 161 5.76 -12.43 21.84
N GLY A 162 6.67 -11.49 22.08
CA GLY A 162 8.11 -11.75 22.16
C GLY A 162 8.91 -11.41 20.90
N HIS A 163 8.28 -10.86 19.86
CA HIS A 163 8.99 -10.46 18.64
C HIS A 163 9.80 -9.16 18.83
N CYS A 164 10.95 -9.08 18.17
CA CYS A 164 11.55 -7.79 17.83
C CYS A 164 10.77 -7.21 16.64
N VAL A 165 10.16 -6.03 16.82
CA VAL A 165 9.27 -5.42 15.82
C VAL A 165 9.91 -4.14 15.30
N PHE A 166 9.85 -3.93 14.00
CA PHE A 166 10.35 -2.75 13.31
C PHE A 166 9.28 -2.24 12.34
N ALA A 167 9.08 -0.92 12.26
CA ALA A 167 8.10 -0.29 11.40
C ALA A 167 8.67 1.00 10.83
N LEU A 168 8.75 1.07 9.51
CA LEU A 168 9.29 2.20 8.76
C LEU A 168 8.15 3.05 8.17
N ASN A 169 8.46 4.30 7.83
CA ASN A 169 7.69 5.04 6.85
C ASN A 169 8.35 4.83 5.48
N TYR A 170 7.58 4.82 4.41
CA TYR A 170 8.16 4.67 3.07
C TYR A 170 7.31 5.38 2.03
N GLY A 171 7.87 5.57 0.84
CA GLY A 171 7.15 6.05 -0.33
C GLY A 171 6.81 7.54 -0.21
N ASP A 172 7.76 8.33 0.26
CA ASP A 172 7.70 9.79 0.14
C ASP A 172 8.01 10.22 -1.29
N THR A 173 7.37 11.28 -1.76
CA THR A 173 7.71 11.83 -3.08
C THR A 173 7.40 13.32 -3.18
N ASP A 174 8.36 14.07 -3.73
CA ASP A 174 8.18 15.47 -4.10
C ASP A 174 7.28 15.63 -5.35
N SER A 175 6.99 14.52 -6.06
CA SER A 175 6.16 14.52 -7.27
C SER A 175 4.66 14.66 -6.99
N SER A 176 4.25 14.61 -5.72
CA SER A 176 2.86 14.80 -5.31
C SER A 176 2.75 15.77 -4.14
N GLY A 177 1.73 16.63 -4.14
CA GLY A 177 1.50 17.57 -3.03
C GLY A 177 1.25 16.87 -1.69
N LEU A 178 0.81 15.61 -1.70
CA LEU A 178 0.61 14.79 -0.49
C LEU A 178 1.91 14.19 0.06
N GLY A 179 2.92 13.92 -0.77
CA GLY A 179 4.18 13.30 -0.33
C GLY A 179 5.01 14.19 0.60
N HIS A 180 4.69 15.48 0.71
CA HIS A 180 5.27 16.39 1.70
C HIS A 180 4.52 16.41 3.05
N VAL A 181 3.32 15.82 3.09
CA VAL A 181 2.50 15.76 4.32
C VAL A 181 2.95 14.54 5.11
N LYS A 182 3.77 14.74 6.15
CA LYS A 182 4.36 13.66 6.96
C LYS A 182 3.35 12.62 7.50
N SER A 183 2.09 13.02 7.67
CA SER A 183 1.02 12.12 8.12
C SER A 183 0.43 11.22 7.01
N ILE A 184 0.94 11.35 5.78
CA ILE A 184 0.50 10.66 4.56
C ILE A 184 1.76 10.12 3.85
N ARG A 185 1.98 8.81 3.91
CA ARG A 185 3.10 8.12 3.27
C ARG A 185 2.59 7.13 2.22
N GLY A 186 3.47 6.36 1.58
CA GLY A 186 3.10 5.40 0.55
C GLY A 186 2.51 6.06 -0.70
N THR A 187 3.04 7.24 -1.06
CA THR A 187 2.60 8.07 -2.19
C THR A 187 3.50 7.94 -3.42
N GLY A 188 4.80 7.69 -3.20
CA GLY A 188 5.81 7.53 -4.25
C GLY A 188 5.68 6.23 -5.04
N PRO A 189 6.47 6.07 -6.11
CA PRO A 189 6.46 4.82 -6.89
C PRO A 189 6.73 3.61 -6.01
N VAL A 190 6.02 2.50 -6.26
CA VAL A 190 6.18 1.27 -5.47
C VAL A 190 7.58 0.67 -5.64
N ALA A 191 8.17 0.77 -6.82
CA ALA A 191 9.54 0.33 -7.08
C ALA A 191 10.58 1.08 -6.23
N GLU A 192 10.45 2.41 -6.09
CA GLU A 192 11.35 3.20 -5.25
C GLU A 192 11.11 2.92 -3.76
N SER A 193 9.84 2.78 -3.37
CA SER A 193 9.46 2.37 -2.00
C SER A 193 10.10 1.03 -1.60
N ALA A 194 10.19 0.08 -2.53
CA ALA A 194 10.81 -1.23 -2.28
C ALA A 194 12.33 -1.13 -2.04
N LYS A 195 13.01 -0.14 -2.61
CA LYS A 195 14.45 0.13 -2.35
C LYS A 195 14.68 0.74 -0.97
N GLU A 196 13.77 1.61 -0.51
CA GLU A 196 13.77 2.11 0.87
C GLU A 196 13.61 0.95 1.84
N ILE A 197 12.66 0.06 1.57
CA ILE A 197 12.44 -1.17 2.35
C ILE A 197 13.68 -2.06 2.34
N ALA A 198 14.34 -2.26 1.19
CA ALA A 198 15.57 -3.04 1.12
C ALA A 198 16.65 -2.48 2.05
N THR A 199 16.83 -1.14 2.03
CA THR A 199 17.78 -0.45 2.92
C THR A 199 17.42 -0.64 4.40
N TYR A 200 16.13 -0.53 4.72
CA TYR A 200 15.64 -0.71 6.09
C TYR A 200 15.82 -2.14 6.58
N VAL A 201 15.48 -3.14 5.76
CA VAL A 201 15.65 -4.56 6.09
C VAL A 201 17.13 -4.88 6.32
N ASP A 202 18.03 -4.36 5.50
CA ASP A 202 19.48 -4.54 5.70
C ASP A 202 19.96 -3.95 7.03
N ALA A 203 19.45 -2.78 7.42
CA ALA A 203 19.75 -2.19 8.73
C ALA A 203 19.21 -3.06 9.88
N VAL A 204 17.97 -3.57 9.76
CA VAL A 204 17.37 -4.47 10.77
C VAL A 204 18.19 -5.75 10.92
N LEU A 205 18.56 -6.41 9.81
CA LEU A 205 19.40 -7.61 9.83
C LEU A 205 20.77 -7.32 10.46
N ALA A 206 21.44 -6.25 10.03
CA ALA A 206 22.74 -5.86 10.57
C ALA A 206 22.69 -5.56 12.09
N ARG A 207 21.62 -4.90 12.55
CA ARG A 207 21.50 -4.50 13.96
C ARG A 207 21.11 -5.67 14.86
N THR A 208 20.18 -6.51 14.42
CA THR A 208 19.69 -7.64 15.18
C THR A 208 20.68 -8.80 15.17
N GLY A 209 21.34 -9.03 14.03
CA GLY A 209 22.18 -10.18 13.75
C GLY A 209 21.39 -11.42 13.27
N ALA A 210 20.12 -11.25 12.89
CA ALA A 210 19.32 -12.30 12.28
C ALA A 210 19.70 -12.52 10.81
N ASP A 211 19.49 -13.73 10.30
CA ASP A 211 19.72 -14.07 8.89
C ASP A 211 18.54 -13.64 7.99
N LYS A 212 17.33 -13.61 8.56
CA LYS A 212 16.08 -13.27 7.86
C LYS A 212 15.21 -12.36 8.70
N VAL A 213 14.31 -11.62 8.05
CA VAL A 213 13.17 -10.94 8.65
C VAL A 213 11.87 -11.64 8.28
N ASP A 214 10.82 -11.42 9.05
CA ASP A 214 9.45 -11.69 8.61
C ASP A 214 8.76 -10.37 8.29
N ILE A 215 7.90 -10.35 7.27
CA ILE A 215 7.22 -9.14 6.82
C ILE A 215 5.72 -9.25 7.09
N VAL A 216 5.13 -8.19 7.66
CA VAL A 216 3.67 -8.00 7.69
C VAL A 216 3.33 -6.74 6.91
N GLY A 217 2.67 -6.90 5.77
CA GLY A 217 2.29 -5.81 4.87
C GLY A 217 0.78 -5.63 4.82
N HIS A 218 0.29 -4.41 5.06
CA HIS A 218 -1.12 -4.06 4.93
C HIS A 218 -1.38 -3.32 3.61
N SER A 219 -2.43 -3.67 2.86
CA SER A 219 -2.81 -2.94 1.65
C SER A 219 -1.65 -2.86 0.64
N GLN A 220 -1.19 -1.65 0.27
CA GLN A 220 0.02 -1.44 -0.55
C GLN A 220 1.26 -2.14 0.02
N GLY A 221 1.37 -2.28 1.34
CA GLY A 221 2.42 -3.04 2.02
C GLY A 221 2.58 -4.48 1.50
N GLY A 222 1.48 -5.10 1.05
CA GLY A 222 1.53 -6.41 0.38
C GLY A 222 2.16 -6.34 -1.01
N LEU A 223 1.73 -5.36 -1.83
CA LEU A 223 2.25 -5.17 -3.19
C LEU A 223 3.74 -4.79 -3.20
N VAL A 224 4.15 -3.85 -2.35
CA VAL A 224 5.55 -3.44 -2.24
C VAL A 224 6.44 -4.57 -1.71
N THR A 225 5.89 -5.48 -0.89
CA THR A 225 6.60 -6.71 -0.49
C THR A 225 6.91 -7.57 -1.72
N ARG A 226 5.95 -7.78 -2.63
CA ARG A 226 6.20 -8.54 -3.87
C ARG A 226 7.32 -7.90 -4.70
N GLN A 227 7.30 -6.57 -4.83
CA GLN A 227 8.37 -5.82 -5.52
C GLN A 227 9.74 -6.01 -4.86
N TYR A 228 9.82 -5.84 -3.53
CA TYR A 228 11.06 -6.01 -2.78
C TYR A 228 11.66 -7.41 -2.94
N LEU A 229 10.82 -8.44 -2.80
CA LEU A 229 11.23 -9.83 -2.93
C LEU A 229 11.77 -10.14 -4.34
N ARG A 230 11.04 -9.72 -5.38
CA ARG A 230 11.30 -10.09 -6.78
C ARG A 230 12.46 -9.31 -7.39
N PHE A 231 12.60 -8.03 -7.05
CA PHE A 231 13.47 -7.11 -7.80
C PHE A 231 14.52 -6.39 -6.96
N GLU A 232 14.32 -6.25 -5.64
CA GLU A 232 15.20 -5.45 -4.78
C GLU A 232 16.00 -6.30 -3.77
N GLY A 233 16.13 -7.60 -4.03
CA GLY A 233 17.01 -8.51 -3.30
C GLY A 233 16.46 -9.05 -1.98
N GLY A 234 15.13 -9.00 -1.78
CA GLY A 234 14.48 -9.66 -0.65
C GLY A 234 14.47 -11.19 -0.75
N ALA A 235 14.40 -11.73 -1.98
CA ALA A 235 14.54 -13.14 -2.28
C ALA A 235 15.66 -13.40 -3.31
N ASN A 236 16.11 -14.65 -3.35
CA ASN A 236 17.04 -15.16 -4.35
C ASN A 236 16.48 -16.48 -4.91
N PRO A 237 15.76 -16.43 -6.04
CA PRO A 237 15.14 -17.63 -6.63
C PRO A 237 16.15 -18.72 -7.03
N ALA A 238 17.40 -18.35 -7.30
CA ALA A 238 18.45 -19.29 -7.64
C ALA A 238 19.06 -20.00 -6.41
N ASP A 239 19.00 -19.37 -5.24
CA ASP A 239 19.43 -19.93 -3.96
C ASP A 239 18.56 -19.41 -2.81
N PRO A 240 17.42 -20.08 -2.52
CA PRO A 240 16.49 -19.66 -1.48
C PRO A 240 17.09 -19.64 -0.06
N SER A 241 18.26 -20.24 0.14
CA SER A 241 18.98 -20.15 1.43
C SER A 241 19.49 -18.73 1.70
N GLN A 242 19.63 -17.91 0.65
CA GLN A 242 20.07 -16.51 0.71
C GLN A 242 18.89 -15.52 0.76
N ASN A 243 17.65 -15.97 0.86
CA ASN A 243 16.51 -15.07 1.05
C ASN A 243 16.70 -14.26 2.33
N LYS A 244 16.43 -12.95 2.28
CA LYS A 244 16.39 -12.08 3.45
C LYS A 244 15.05 -12.16 4.19
N VAL A 245 14.06 -12.83 3.61
CA VAL A 245 12.70 -12.96 4.15
C VAL A 245 12.37 -14.43 4.38
N GLY A 246 11.82 -14.74 5.56
CA GLY A 246 11.34 -16.07 5.94
C GLY A 246 9.84 -16.21 5.70
N THR A 247 9.05 -15.36 6.34
CA THR A 247 7.59 -15.37 6.26
C THR A 247 7.05 -14.02 5.78
N VAL A 248 5.99 -14.07 4.97
CA VAL A 248 5.20 -12.90 4.56
C VAL A 248 3.76 -13.06 5.02
N VAL A 249 3.26 -12.08 5.75
CA VAL A 249 1.84 -11.95 6.07
C VAL A 249 1.26 -10.73 5.36
N SER A 250 0.47 -10.97 4.32
CA SER A 250 -0.19 -9.92 3.53
C SER A 250 -1.63 -9.73 4.04
N VAL A 251 -1.97 -8.54 4.52
CA VAL A 251 -3.28 -8.23 5.12
C VAL A 251 -4.01 -7.26 4.22
N ALA A 252 -5.11 -7.71 3.61
CA ALA A 252 -5.85 -6.97 2.58
C ALA A 252 -4.92 -6.41 1.49
N GLY A 253 -3.86 -7.15 1.15
CA GLY A 253 -2.82 -6.69 0.23
C GLY A 253 -3.38 -6.45 -1.18
N SER A 254 -2.95 -5.38 -1.84
CA SER A 254 -3.27 -5.11 -3.25
C SER A 254 -2.40 -5.95 -4.19
N ASN A 255 -2.24 -7.24 -3.89
CA ASN A 255 -1.27 -8.12 -4.51
C ASN A 255 -1.40 -8.17 -6.04
N HIS A 256 -2.63 -8.31 -6.57
CA HIS A 256 -2.91 -8.25 -8.01
C HIS A 256 -3.54 -6.90 -8.42
N GLY A 257 -3.23 -5.84 -7.67
CA GLY A 257 -3.78 -4.51 -7.86
C GLY A 257 -5.24 -4.36 -7.40
N THR A 258 -5.79 -3.19 -7.71
CA THR A 258 -7.18 -2.82 -7.48
C THR A 258 -7.72 -1.89 -8.58
N THR A 259 -9.00 -1.51 -8.49
CA THR A 259 -9.63 -0.57 -9.42
C THR A 259 -9.40 0.90 -9.02
N LEU A 260 -9.51 1.80 -9.99
CA LEU A 260 -9.57 3.26 -9.74
C LEU A 260 -10.72 3.63 -8.80
N VAL A 261 -11.84 2.90 -8.86
CA VAL A 261 -12.98 3.09 -7.95
C VAL A 261 -12.60 2.72 -6.53
N GLY A 262 -11.87 1.62 -6.34
CA GLY A 262 -11.33 1.20 -5.04
C GLY A 262 -10.37 2.24 -4.44
N ILE A 263 -9.41 2.71 -5.23
CA ILE A 263 -8.50 3.81 -4.83
C ILE A 263 -9.30 5.09 -4.49
N GLY A 264 -10.29 5.43 -5.32
CA GLY A 264 -11.18 6.56 -5.07
C GLY A 264 -12.03 6.38 -3.80
N SER A 265 -12.41 5.14 -3.45
CA SER A 265 -13.13 4.80 -2.23
C SER A 265 -12.25 5.06 -1.01
N LEU A 266 -11.01 4.56 -1.02
CA LEU A 266 -10.02 4.85 0.02
C LEU A 266 -9.80 6.36 0.18
N GLY A 267 -9.63 7.06 -0.95
CA GLY A 267 -9.43 8.50 -0.96
C GLY A 267 -10.61 9.26 -0.36
N ARG A 268 -11.85 8.85 -0.65
CA ARG A 268 -13.05 9.43 -0.02
C ARG A 268 -13.09 9.20 1.48
N THR A 269 -12.76 7.99 1.92
CA THR A 269 -12.75 7.64 3.35
C THR A 269 -11.74 8.52 4.09
N ILE A 270 -10.49 8.58 3.63
CA ILE A 270 -9.44 9.42 4.23
C ILE A 270 -9.78 10.91 4.16
N ASN A 271 -10.36 11.37 3.03
CA ASN A 271 -10.83 12.74 2.89
C ASN A 271 -11.89 13.13 3.93
N ASN A 272 -12.82 12.22 4.22
CA ASN A 272 -13.83 12.43 5.26
C ASN A 272 -13.24 12.41 6.68
N LEU A 273 -12.04 11.85 6.87
CA LEU A 273 -11.30 11.90 8.13
C LEU A 273 -10.46 13.18 8.30
N GLY A 274 -10.55 14.12 7.36
CA GLY A 274 -9.99 15.47 7.49
C GLY A 274 -8.68 15.72 6.73
N LEU A 275 -8.19 14.75 5.95
CA LEU A 275 -7.04 14.94 5.06
C LEU A 275 -7.48 15.08 3.61
N ASN A 276 -7.30 16.24 3.00
CA ASN A 276 -7.73 16.48 1.61
C ASN A 276 -6.84 15.73 0.60
N VAL A 277 -7.10 14.43 0.41
CA VAL A 277 -6.38 13.56 -0.54
C VAL A 277 -7.03 13.53 -1.93
N LEU A 278 -8.24 14.08 -2.09
CA LEU A 278 -9.04 14.04 -3.33
C LEU A 278 -9.02 15.33 -4.16
N GLY A 279 -8.52 16.44 -3.61
CA GLY A 279 -8.58 17.75 -4.26
C GLY A 279 -7.61 17.90 -5.43
N LEU A 280 -8.07 17.55 -6.65
CA LEU A 280 -7.47 17.74 -8.00
C LEU A 280 -6.74 16.50 -8.57
N VAL A 281 -7.47 15.76 -9.42
CA VAL A 281 -7.18 14.42 -9.93
C VAL A 281 -5.95 14.38 -10.86
N GLY A 282 -5.05 13.43 -10.62
CA GLY A 282 -3.90 13.08 -11.47
C GLY A 282 -2.54 13.36 -10.83
N ALA A 283 -2.31 14.58 -10.36
CA ALA A 283 -0.99 15.02 -9.83
C ALA A 283 -0.83 14.86 -8.31
N ILE A 284 -1.91 14.53 -7.58
CA ILE A 284 -1.94 14.60 -6.10
C ILE A 284 -2.03 13.23 -5.43
N ALA A 285 -2.64 12.21 -6.06
CA ALA A 285 -2.77 10.87 -5.48
C ALA A 285 -1.41 10.17 -5.26
N GLY A 286 -0.37 10.59 -6.00
CA GLY A 286 0.95 10.00 -6.00
C GLY A 286 1.08 8.82 -6.98
N PRO A 287 2.29 8.55 -7.51
CA PRO A 287 2.52 7.40 -8.40
C PRO A 287 2.05 6.05 -7.85
N ALA A 288 2.11 5.84 -6.53
CA ALA A 288 1.69 4.59 -5.90
C ALA A 288 0.22 4.21 -6.18
N ALA A 289 -0.65 5.21 -6.32
CA ALA A 289 -2.05 4.98 -6.65
C ALA A 289 -2.19 4.41 -8.07
N SER A 290 -1.44 4.94 -9.03
CA SER A 290 -1.44 4.46 -10.42
C SER A 290 -0.79 3.08 -10.55
N ASP A 291 0.30 2.85 -9.80
CA ASP A 291 1.00 1.58 -9.75
C ASP A 291 0.12 0.42 -9.26
N GLN A 292 -0.82 0.71 -8.36
CA GLN A 292 -1.75 -0.27 -7.80
C GLN A 292 -2.96 -0.58 -8.68
N VAL A 293 -3.14 0.08 -9.84
CA VAL A 293 -4.26 -0.22 -10.73
C VAL A 293 -4.05 -1.60 -11.36
N ILE A 294 -5.09 -2.43 -11.42
CA ILE A 294 -5.09 -3.69 -12.18
C ILE A 294 -4.57 -3.43 -13.59
N ASP A 295 -3.71 -4.31 -14.11
CA ASP A 295 -3.07 -4.19 -15.42
C ASP A 295 -2.09 -3.01 -15.59
N SER A 296 -1.71 -2.33 -14.50
CA SER A 296 -0.60 -1.37 -14.53
C SER A 296 0.71 -2.06 -14.98
N PRO A 297 1.68 -1.31 -15.53
CA PRO A 297 2.98 -1.87 -15.89
C PRO A 297 3.67 -2.60 -14.73
N LEU A 298 3.54 -2.07 -13.50
CA LEU A 298 4.09 -2.68 -12.30
C LEU A 298 3.42 -4.02 -11.98
N VAL A 299 2.09 -4.06 -11.90
CA VAL A 299 1.34 -5.30 -11.57
C VAL A 299 1.63 -6.38 -12.61
N LYS A 300 1.64 -6.02 -13.90
CA LYS A 300 2.00 -6.96 -14.98
C LYS A 300 3.42 -7.50 -14.84
N ALA A 301 4.39 -6.64 -14.48
CA ALA A 301 5.77 -7.06 -14.27
C ALA A 301 5.90 -8.03 -13.08
N LEU A 302 5.16 -7.80 -11.99
CA LEU A 302 5.13 -8.69 -10.83
C LEU A 302 4.49 -10.04 -11.16
N ASP A 303 3.38 -10.03 -11.89
CA ASP A 303 2.62 -11.24 -12.22
C ASP A 303 3.32 -12.13 -13.26
N ALA A 304 4.22 -11.58 -14.07
CA ALA A 304 5.00 -12.34 -15.05
C ALA A 304 5.85 -13.45 -14.41
N GLY A 305 6.25 -13.28 -13.14
CA GLY A 305 7.01 -14.28 -12.36
C GLY A 305 6.14 -15.18 -11.47
N GLY A 306 4.82 -15.05 -11.54
CA GLY A 306 3.89 -15.65 -10.57
C GLY A 306 3.82 -14.89 -9.25
N ASP A 307 3.15 -15.48 -8.27
CA ASP A 307 2.73 -14.75 -7.06
C ASP A 307 3.77 -14.78 -5.94
N THR A 308 4.63 -15.81 -5.92
CA THR A 308 5.52 -16.11 -4.79
C THR A 308 6.98 -16.28 -5.21
N GLU A 309 7.86 -16.26 -4.22
CA GLU A 309 9.27 -16.65 -4.33
C GLU A 309 9.54 -17.96 -3.59
N PRO A 310 10.43 -18.83 -4.09
CA PRO A 310 10.77 -20.08 -3.42
C PRO A 310 11.43 -19.83 -2.06
N GLY A 311 11.15 -20.71 -1.10
CA GLY A 311 11.71 -20.67 0.26
C GLY A 311 11.09 -19.63 1.18
N ILE A 312 9.91 -19.10 0.84
CA ILE A 312 9.13 -18.16 1.66
C ILE A 312 7.75 -18.75 1.96
N ASP A 313 7.31 -18.61 3.20
CA ASP A 313 5.97 -18.98 3.65
C ASP A 313 5.04 -17.77 3.62
N TYR A 314 3.93 -17.86 2.90
CA TYR A 314 2.97 -16.78 2.74
C TYR A 314 1.67 -17.07 3.48
N THR A 315 1.21 -16.13 4.29
CA THR A 315 -0.19 -16.08 4.76
C THR A 315 -0.85 -14.82 4.23
N VAL A 316 -2.00 -14.96 3.57
CA VAL A 316 -2.73 -13.82 3.02
C VAL A 316 -4.09 -13.74 3.69
N ILE A 317 -4.40 -12.61 4.31
CA ILE A 317 -5.66 -12.38 5.00
C ILE A 317 -6.50 -11.42 4.15
N GLY A 318 -7.56 -11.92 3.53
CA GLY A 318 -8.54 -11.10 2.81
C GLY A 318 -9.82 -10.90 3.61
N THR A 319 -10.59 -9.86 3.32
CA THR A 319 -11.95 -9.69 3.86
C THR A 319 -12.96 -9.57 2.73
N ARG A 320 -14.13 -10.21 2.88
CA ARG A 320 -15.21 -10.09 1.87
C ARG A 320 -15.87 -8.71 1.86
N PHE A 321 -15.59 -7.89 2.88
CA PHE A 321 -16.11 -6.54 3.03
C PHE A 321 -15.15 -5.47 2.50
N ASP A 322 -14.09 -5.88 1.80
CA ASP A 322 -13.10 -4.95 1.23
C ASP A 322 -13.73 -4.10 0.13
N GLU A 323 -13.72 -2.79 0.34
CA GLU A 323 -14.24 -1.76 -0.55
C GLU A 323 -13.13 -1.06 -1.35
N VAL A 324 -11.86 -1.39 -1.09
CA VAL A 324 -10.68 -0.75 -1.67
C VAL A 324 -9.98 -1.70 -2.61
N VAL A 325 -9.60 -2.90 -2.20
CA VAL A 325 -9.06 -3.96 -3.06
C VAL A 325 -10.25 -4.74 -3.62
N THR A 326 -10.64 -4.39 -4.85
CA THR A 326 -11.87 -4.89 -5.45
C THR A 326 -11.59 -5.49 -6.83
N PRO A 327 -12.07 -6.72 -7.12
CA PRO A 327 -12.73 -7.66 -6.20
C PRO A 327 -11.79 -8.15 -5.09
N TYR A 328 -12.25 -8.33 -3.84
CA TYR A 328 -11.39 -8.69 -2.70
C TYR A 328 -10.52 -9.94 -2.94
N LYS A 329 -10.95 -10.85 -3.82
CA LYS A 329 -10.19 -12.06 -4.17
C LYS A 329 -8.86 -11.76 -4.85
N THR A 330 -8.66 -10.58 -5.44
CA THR A 330 -7.36 -10.16 -6.00
C THR A 330 -6.27 -10.02 -4.94
N THR A 331 -6.64 -10.03 -3.65
CA THR A 331 -5.67 -10.10 -2.56
C THR A 331 -4.99 -11.46 -2.44
N PHE A 332 -5.66 -12.56 -2.79
CA PHE A 332 -5.14 -13.91 -2.55
C PHE A 332 -4.04 -14.29 -3.53
N LEU A 333 -3.05 -15.04 -3.05
CA LEU A 333 -1.89 -15.49 -3.85
C LEU A 333 -2.04 -16.97 -4.26
N THR A 334 -1.34 -17.36 -5.30
CA THR A 334 -1.21 -18.73 -5.80
C THR A 334 0.19 -19.24 -5.49
N ALA A 335 0.30 -20.39 -4.81
CA ALA A 335 1.62 -20.94 -4.48
C ALA A 335 2.38 -21.34 -5.76
N GLY A 336 3.53 -20.71 -5.99
CA GLY A 336 4.52 -21.14 -6.96
C GLY A 336 5.42 -22.27 -6.42
N GLU A 337 6.33 -22.75 -7.26
CA GLU A 337 7.26 -23.81 -6.87
C GLU A 337 8.14 -23.38 -5.68
N GLY A 338 8.26 -24.28 -4.69
CA GLY A 338 9.12 -24.05 -3.52
C GLY A 338 8.58 -23.03 -2.50
N ALA A 339 7.37 -22.50 -2.68
CA ALA A 339 6.71 -21.59 -1.74
C ALA A 339 5.45 -22.23 -1.14
N THR A 340 5.02 -21.74 0.02
CA THR A 340 3.71 -22.12 0.60
C THR A 340 2.78 -20.91 0.65
N VAL A 341 1.49 -21.11 0.40
CA VAL A 341 0.49 -20.04 0.53
C VAL A 341 -0.69 -20.55 1.37
N ASN A 342 -1.03 -19.79 2.40
CA ASN A 342 -2.23 -19.93 3.21
C ASN A 342 -3.13 -18.71 3.02
N ASN A 343 -4.12 -18.82 2.13
CA ASN A 343 -5.14 -17.79 1.94
C ASN A 343 -6.25 -17.96 2.98
N VAL A 344 -6.46 -16.93 3.79
CA VAL A 344 -7.46 -16.88 4.85
C VAL A 344 -8.46 -15.77 4.54
N LEU A 345 -9.73 -16.15 4.35
CA LEU A 345 -10.81 -15.18 4.40
C LEU A 345 -11.14 -14.89 5.88
N LEU A 346 -11.05 -13.64 6.30
CA LEU A 346 -11.18 -13.22 7.70
C LEU A 346 -12.45 -13.79 8.36
N GLN A 347 -13.55 -13.88 7.60
CA GLN A 347 -14.83 -14.37 8.08
C GLN A 347 -14.91 -15.90 8.23
N ASP A 348 -13.97 -16.66 7.68
CA ASP A 348 -13.98 -18.12 7.77
C ASP A 348 -13.75 -18.54 9.22
N GLY A 349 -14.70 -19.28 9.79
CA GLY A 349 -14.69 -19.62 11.22
C GLY A 349 -15.04 -18.46 12.17
N CYS A 350 -15.34 -17.26 11.64
CA CYS A 350 -15.79 -16.11 12.44
C CYS A 350 -16.67 -15.13 11.67
N GLY A 351 -17.95 -15.45 11.50
CA GLY A 351 -18.91 -14.61 10.77
C GLY A 351 -19.28 -13.28 11.45
N VAL A 352 -18.74 -12.99 12.64
CA VAL A 352 -19.04 -11.76 13.40
C VAL A 352 -17.97 -10.67 13.24
N ASP A 353 -16.85 -10.98 12.58
CA ASP A 353 -15.84 -9.98 12.22
C ASP A 353 -16.22 -9.32 10.89
N PHE A 354 -16.67 -8.05 10.96
CA PHE A 354 -17.10 -7.23 9.84
C PHE A 354 -16.02 -6.24 9.40
N SER A 355 -14.75 -6.53 9.69
CA SER A 355 -13.67 -5.66 9.27
C SER A 355 -13.65 -5.51 7.75
N ASP A 356 -13.58 -4.27 7.32
CA ASP A 356 -13.33 -3.83 5.94
C ASP A 356 -11.84 -3.57 5.71
N HIS A 357 -11.50 -2.88 4.61
CA HIS A 357 -10.11 -2.67 4.21
C HIS A 357 -9.26 -1.99 5.27
N LEU A 358 -9.81 -1.00 5.99
CA LEU A 358 -9.05 -0.24 6.99
C LEU A 358 -9.10 -0.90 8.36
N SER A 359 -10.28 -1.33 8.78
CA SER A 359 -10.51 -1.87 10.13
C SER A 359 -9.89 -3.26 10.35
N ILE A 360 -9.52 -3.98 9.29
CA ILE A 360 -8.81 -5.27 9.38
C ILE A 360 -7.43 -5.12 10.04
N SER A 361 -6.74 -4.00 9.84
CA SER A 361 -5.44 -3.71 10.45
C SER A 361 -5.48 -3.67 11.99
N VAL A 362 -6.66 -3.39 12.55
CA VAL A 362 -6.92 -3.36 14.00
C VAL A 362 -7.83 -4.51 14.45
N SER A 363 -8.11 -5.51 13.61
CA SER A 363 -8.93 -6.67 14.00
C SER A 363 -8.16 -7.59 14.97
N PRO A 364 -8.74 -7.94 16.15
CA PRO A 364 -8.17 -8.96 17.03
C PRO A 364 -7.98 -10.32 16.35
N ARG A 365 -8.88 -10.65 15.40
CA ARG A 365 -8.81 -11.90 14.65
C ARG A 365 -7.64 -11.86 13.67
N ALA A 366 -7.51 -10.79 12.88
CA ALA A 366 -6.38 -10.63 11.97
C ALA A 366 -5.05 -10.67 12.73
N ILE A 367 -4.94 -9.97 13.87
CA ILE A 367 -3.75 -10.03 14.74
C ILE A 367 -3.48 -11.45 15.24
N GLY A 368 -4.51 -12.22 15.60
CA GLY A 368 -4.35 -13.63 15.99
C GLY A 368 -3.82 -14.50 14.85
N ILE A 369 -4.33 -14.30 13.62
CA ILE A 369 -3.84 -15.00 12.43
C ILE A 369 -2.40 -14.61 12.11
N ILE A 370 -2.04 -13.32 12.21
CA ILE A 370 -0.67 -12.83 12.01
C ILE A 370 0.28 -13.49 13.02
N LYS A 371 -0.07 -13.47 14.31
CA LYS A 371 0.73 -14.14 15.35
C LYS A 371 0.92 -15.62 15.05
N ASN A 372 -0.13 -16.29 14.62
CA ASN A 372 -0.08 -17.70 14.27
C ASN A 372 0.83 -17.98 13.05
N ALA A 373 0.85 -17.08 12.06
CA ALA A 373 1.69 -17.23 10.88
C ALA A 373 3.17 -16.96 11.17
N LEU A 374 3.47 -16.14 12.18
CA LEU A 374 4.83 -15.81 12.63
C LEU A 374 5.38 -16.78 13.70
N ASP A 375 4.57 -17.74 14.13
CA ASP A 375 4.94 -18.73 15.14
C ASP A 375 5.31 -20.07 14.46
N PRO A 376 6.57 -20.53 14.55
CA PRO A 376 6.98 -21.79 13.94
C PRO A 376 6.31 -23.02 14.56
N GLU A 377 5.85 -22.96 15.81
CA GLU A 377 5.07 -24.04 16.43
C GLU A 377 3.60 -24.00 16.00
N GLY A 378 3.11 -22.79 15.73
CA GLY A 378 1.72 -22.51 15.42
C GLY A 378 0.80 -22.66 16.64
N THR A 379 -0.31 -21.95 16.61
CA THR A 379 -1.38 -22.05 17.59
C THR A 379 -2.62 -22.73 17.00
N PRO A 380 -3.39 -23.50 17.81
CA PRO A 380 -4.63 -24.08 17.33
C PRO A 380 -5.61 -23.01 16.83
N ALA A 381 -6.34 -23.29 15.75
CA ALA A 381 -7.32 -22.34 15.19
C ALA A 381 -8.39 -21.88 16.21
N SER A 382 -8.67 -22.68 17.24
CA SER A 382 -9.56 -22.33 18.36
C SER A 382 -9.03 -21.23 19.28
N ALA A 383 -7.72 -20.97 19.26
CA ALA A 383 -7.07 -19.89 20.00
C ALA A 383 -7.11 -18.55 19.25
N ILE A 384 -7.36 -18.56 17.94
CA ILE A 384 -7.51 -17.34 17.14
C ILE A 384 -8.81 -16.64 17.56
N PRO A 385 -8.77 -15.36 18.00
CA PRO A 385 -9.96 -14.65 18.45
C PRO A 385 -11.07 -14.65 17.39
N CYS A 386 -12.30 -14.89 17.86
CA CYS A 386 -13.49 -14.60 17.09
C CYS A 386 -14.37 -13.64 17.90
N VAL A 387 -14.20 -12.35 17.60
CA VAL A 387 -14.89 -11.26 18.27
C VAL A 387 -15.45 -10.31 17.22
N TRP A 388 -16.46 -9.56 17.60
CA TRP A 388 -16.99 -8.51 16.74
C TRP A 388 -15.93 -7.43 16.52
N ASN A 389 -15.76 -7.01 15.26
CA ASN A 389 -14.99 -5.83 14.88
C ASN A 389 -15.80 -5.09 13.79
N GLY A 390 -16.01 -3.79 13.97
CA GLY A 390 -16.85 -3.00 13.08
C GLY A 390 -16.10 -2.40 11.88
N PRO A 391 -16.80 -2.12 10.77
CA PRO A 391 -16.20 -1.50 9.58
C PRO A 391 -15.67 -0.09 9.88
N VAL A 392 -14.58 0.30 9.20
CA VAL A 392 -13.79 1.55 9.18
C VAL A 392 -13.15 1.91 10.51
N THR A 393 -13.87 1.66 11.59
CA THR A 393 -13.55 2.02 12.96
C THR A 393 -12.77 0.92 13.64
N GLY A 394 -13.21 -0.33 13.55
CA GLY A 394 -12.80 -1.38 14.48
C GLY A 394 -13.30 -1.13 15.92
N GLY A 395 -12.97 -2.05 16.83
CA GLY A 395 -13.26 -1.98 18.26
C GLY A 395 -12.68 -3.17 19.01
#